data_AF-A0A7X0GHH5-F1
#
_entry.id   AF-A0A7X0GHH5-F1
#
_cell.length_a   1.000
_cell.length_b   1.000
_cell.length_c   1.000
_cell.angle_alpha   90.00
_cell.angle_beta   90.00
_cell.angle_gamma   90.00
#
_symmetry.space_group_name_H-M   'P 1'
#
loop_
_entity.id
_entity.type
_entity.pdbx_description
1 polymer ?
#
loop_
_entity_poly.entity_id
_entity_poly.type
_entity_poly.pdbx_seq_one_letter_code
_entity_poly.pdbx_strand_id
1 'polypeptide(L)'
;MAQRHREPVDVHLILRRGGEVLLSRRAGDTYASGLLHMPSGHLDGDFEDVVTGLVREAEEELGVVIRSADVRVALVMQHRSPKGHNRTGWFFEVTRWVGVPRIAEPDRCSQLDWFALHDLPDDMVAYCRAGLDAYRNGHSFALHLQEPDDPIAYDANGPSRLHPLPARAPDPYAVEQQLASASRHPSPNHHAVGADAGGEGARGPVRNPSMTDVAVAPDEATRLRNKVVDQLKEDGTIVSPAVEAAMRKVPRHLAVPEASLSDAYSTYNAVATQEDEHGYHTSSVSAPQIQAMQLEQADIRPGDNVLEIGTNGPNAAYLAELVGSTGQVTTVDIDPAPADRARRFLAETGYTDVNVVVADAENGLPEHAPYDAIVVTVGAWDIPPAWTVQLKEDGRLVVPLRINGLTRTYSFVRQADHLLATSAHVCGFVAMQGAGSHAQQVIQLPGDKGVTLRFDEGLPTDPSLLDGVLDTARAETWTGVTVASQEPIGTLQMYLSTQVPAFCFMSTTPELATGNIGPTGSSWSMVAIDGPHFAYTVVRRDTEKKTAEYGVHAFGPDAAEFAERIADIFRTWDEKVRGTDGPRIAVYPAGTPDDPITGDRIIDKKHSRISISWHPA
;
A
#
# COMPACT_ATOMS: atom_id res chain seq x y z
N MET A 1 -12.27 4.04 -51.13
CA MET A 1 -11.77 4.08 -49.73
C MET A 1 -12.17 2.76 -49.07
N ALA A 2 -11.23 2.04 -48.46
CA ALA A 2 -11.57 0.82 -47.73
C ALA A 2 -12.57 1.15 -46.62
N GLN A 3 -13.59 0.29 -46.44
CA GLN A 3 -14.55 0.42 -45.36
C GLN A 3 -13.79 0.42 -44.02
N ARG A 4 -13.92 1.48 -43.23
CA ARG A 4 -13.25 1.58 -41.92
C ARG A 4 -13.83 0.51 -40.99
N HIS A 5 -12.96 -0.17 -40.25
CA HIS A 5 -13.37 -1.09 -39.20
C HIS A 5 -14.26 -0.35 -38.19
N ARG A 6 -15.38 -0.97 -37.83
CA ARG A 6 -16.31 -0.48 -36.81
C ARG A 6 -16.53 -1.60 -35.82
N GLU A 7 -16.46 -1.25 -34.55
CA GLU A 7 -16.60 -2.18 -33.44
C GLU A 7 -17.79 -1.73 -32.58
N PRO A 8 -18.75 -2.63 -32.27
CA PRO A 8 -19.84 -2.32 -31.36
C PRO A 8 -19.31 -2.01 -29.95
N VAL A 9 -19.94 -1.04 -29.29
CA VAL A 9 -19.70 -0.69 -27.89
C VAL A 9 -20.85 -1.21 -27.05
N ASP A 10 -20.55 -1.93 -25.97
CA ASP A 10 -21.53 -2.31 -24.95
C ASP A 10 -21.12 -1.81 -23.57
N VAL A 11 -22.12 -1.68 -22.70
CA VAL A 11 -22.00 -1.21 -21.32
C VAL A 11 -22.48 -2.30 -20.38
N HIS A 12 -21.75 -2.50 -19.28
CA HIS A 12 -22.01 -3.53 -18.28
C HIS A 12 -22.08 -2.87 -16.90
N LEU A 13 -23.17 -3.12 -16.18
CA LEU A 13 -23.42 -2.54 -14.88
C LEU A 13 -23.00 -3.49 -13.75
N ILE A 14 -21.93 -3.11 -13.04
CA ILE A 14 -21.54 -3.71 -11.77
C ILE A 14 -22.31 -2.97 -10.66
N LEU A 15 -23.60 -3.31 -10.48
CA LEU A 15 -24.41 -2.75 -9.40
C LEU A 15 -24.04 -3.44 -8.09
N ARG A 16 -23.52 -2.66 -7.12
CA ARG A 16 -22.93 -3.20 -5.88
C ARG A 16 -23.70 -2.83 -4.63
N ARG A 17 -23.83 -3.81 -3.73
CA ARG A 17 -24.32 -3.62 -2.36
C ARG A 17 -23.39 -4.35 -1.41
N GLY A 18 -22.52 -3.61 -0.71
CA GLY A 18 -21.48 -4.22 0.13
C GLY A 18 -20.55 -5.13 -0.67
N GLY A 19 -20.38 -6.37 -0.22
CA GLY A 19 -19.56 -7.40 -0.89
C GLY A 19 -20.26 -8.14 -2.04
N GLU A 20 -21.48 -7.74 -2.40
CA GLU A 20 -22.30 -8.43 -3.41
C GLU A 20 -22.41 -7.63 -4.72
N VAL A 21 -22.65 -8.36 -5.82
CA VAL A 21 -22.97 -7.83 -7.15
C VAL A 21 -24.31 -8.40 -7.61
N LEU A 22 -25.12 -7.56 -8.26
CA LEU A 22 -26.40 -7.99 -8.83
C LEU A 22 -26.17 -8.68 -10.19
N LEU A 23 -26.68 -9.90 -10.34
CA LEU A 23 -26.65 -10.64 -11.61
C LEU A 23 -28.06 -11.03 -12.05
N SER A 24 -28.27 -11.06 -13.36
CA SER A 24 -29.52 -11.49 -14.01
C SER A 24 -29.30 -12.77 -14.81
N ARG A 25 -30.26 -13.70 -14.77
CA ARG A 25 -30.24 -14.91 -15.60
C ARG A 25 -30.98 -14.65 -16.90
N ARG A 26 -30.23 -14.69 -18.00
CA ARG A 26 -30.75 -14.44 -19.34
C ARG A 26 -31.81 -15.49 -19.72
N ALA A 27 -32.87 -15.07 -20.39
CA ALA A 27 -33.98 -15.90 -20.81
C ALA A 27 -34.42 -15.56 -22.25
N GLY A 28 -35.35 -16.35 -22.79
CA GLY A 28 -35.88 -16.20 -24.13
C GLY A 28 -34.89 -16.56 -25.25
N ASP A 29 -35.23 -16.18 -26.48
CA ASP A 29 -34.42 -16.40 -27.68
C ASP A 29 -33.27 -15.36 -27.79
N THR A 30 -32.47 -15.23 -26.73
CA THR A 30 -31.33 -14.32 -26.67
C THR A 30 -30.01 -15.09 -26.56
N TYR A 31 -28.90 -14.43 -26.94
CA TYR A 31 -27.57 -14.99 -26.75
C TYR A 31 -27.35 -15.36 -25.28
N ALA A 32 -26.72 -16.51 -25.03
CA ALA A 32 -26.40 -17.01 -23.69
C ALA A 32 -27.62 -17.21 -22.76
N SER A 33 -28.79 -17.51 -23.33
CA SER A 33 -30.00 -17.88 -22.57
C SER A 33 -29.70 -19.02 -21.56
N GLY A 34 -30.18 -18.85 -20.33
CA GLY A 34 -29.94 -19.76 -19.20
C GLY A 34 -28.73 -19.41 -18.33
N LEU A 35 -27.82 -18.52 -18.76
CA LEU A 35 -26.62 -18.14 -18.01
C LEU A 35 -26.81 -16.82 -17.25
N LEU A 36 -26.07 -16.68 -16.15
CA LEU A 36 -25.97 -15.44 -15.39
C LEU A 36 -25.10 -14.39 -16.11
N HIS A 37 -25.53 -13.15 -16.06
CA HIS A 37 -24.87 -12.00 -16.67
C HIS A 37 -25.08 -10.74 -15.81
N MET A 38 -24.22 -9.73 -15.96
CA MET A 38 -24.49 -8.40 -15.43
C MET A 38 -25.62 -7.73 -16.22
N PRO A 39 -26.40 -6.82 -15.64
CA PRO A 39 -27.26 -5.95 -16.43
C PRO A 39 -26.42 -5.19 -17.46
N SER A 40 -26.83 -5.19 -18.72
CA SER A 40 -25.95 -4.75 -19.81
C SER A 40 -26.70 -4.50 -21.12
N GLY A 41 -26.19 -3.59 -21.94
CA GLY A 41 -26.71 -3.41 -23.30
C GLY A 41 -25.77 -2.70 -24.26
N HIS A 42 -26.24 -2.52 -25.48
CA HIS A 42 -25.52 -1.82 -26.55
C HIS A 42 -25.86 -0.35 -26.53
N LEU A 43 -24.95 0.48 -27.06
CA LEU A 43 -25.30 1.88 -27.31
C LEU A 43 -26.29 1.98 -28.46
N ASP A 44 -27.35 2.75 -28.25
CA ASP A 44 -28.44 3.00 -29.18
C ASP A 44 -28.38 4.43 -29.73
N GLY A 45 -28.31 4.53 -31.07
CA GLY A 45 -28.33 5.82 -31.78
C GLY A 45 -26.96 6.48 -31.96
N ASP A 46 -26.93 7.54 -32.77
CA ASP A 46 -25.67 8.14 -33.25
C ASP A 46 -24.95 9.03 -32.21
N PHE A 47 -25.60 9.35 -31.07
CA PHE A 47 -25.11 10.33 -30.08
C PHE A 47 -25.16 9.83 -28.63
N GLU A 48 -25.56 8.58 -28.38
CA GLU A 48 -25.55 8.02 -27.03
C GLU A 48 -24.10 7.70 -26.62
N ASP A 49 -23.68 8.25 -25.48
CA ASP A 49 -22.40 7.91 -24.85
C ASP A 49 -22.55 6.74 -23.86
N VAL A 50 -21.42 6.19 -23.44
CA VAL A 50 -21.35 5.02 -22.56
C VAL A 50 -22.01 5.20 -21.19
N VAL A 51 -22.06 6.42 -20.65
CA VAL A 51 -22.74 6.69 -19.37
C VAL A 51 -24.24 6.82 -19.59
N THR A 52 -24.63 7.53 -20.66
CA THR A 52 -26.05 7.66 -21.04
C THR A 52 -26.68 6.30 -21.32
N GLY A 53 -26.00 5.45 -22.10
CA GLY A 53 -26.45 4.08 -22.36
C GLY A 53 -26.55 3.25 -21.08
N LEU A 54 -25.56 3.30 -20.19
CA LEU A 54 -25.60 2.57 -18.92
C LEU A 54 -26.81 2.97 -18.05
N VAL A 55 -27.09 4.28 -17.96
CA VAL A 55 -28.22 4.80 -17.17
C VAL A 55 -29.55 4.32 -17.75
N ARG A 56 -29.69 4.33 -19.09
CA ARG A 56 -30.87 3.80 -19.78
C ARG A 56 -31.06 2.31 -19.51
N GLU A 57 -30.02 1.51 -19.72
CA GLU A 57 -30.07 0.05 -19.50
C GLU A 57 -30.42 -0.30 -18.04
N ALA A 58 -29.92 0.47 -17.07
CA ALA A 58 -30.27 0.28 -15.67
C ALA A 58 -31.77 0.54 -15.40
N GLU A 59 -32.36 1.53 -16.04
CA GLU A 59 -33.80 1.81 -15.92
C GLU A 59 -34.63 0.75 -16.65
N GLU A 60 -34.24 0.38 -17.87
CA GLU A 60 -34.96 -0.56 -18.74
C GLU A 60 -34.91 -2.00 -18.22
N GLU A 61 -33.76 -2.51 -17.79
CA GLU A 61 -33.61 -3.90 -17.33
C GLU A 61 -33.97 -4.10 -15.86
N LEU A 62 -33.70 -3.09 -15.01
CA LEU A 62 -33.80 -3.24 -13.54
C LEU A 62 -34.85 -2.34 -12.89
N GLY A 63 -35.35 -1.31 -13.59
CA GLY A 63 -36.25 -0.32 -13.03
C GLY A 63 -35.60 0.57 -11.97
N VAL A 64 -34.28 0.74 -11.99
CA VAL A 64 -33.55 1.63 -11.07
C VAL A 64 -33.04 2.87 -11.78
N VAL A 65 -33.02 4.00 -11.08
CA VAL A 65 -32.50 5.26 -11.59
C VAL A 65 -31.11 5.49 -11.02
N ILE A 66 -30.13 5.61 -11.91
CA ILE A 66 -28.72 5.90 -11.57
C ILE A 66 -28.41 7.33 -12.02
N ARG A 67 -27.72 8.10 -11.17
CA ARG A 67 -27.21 9.42 -11.57
C ARG A 67 -25.87 9.24 -12.25
N SER A 68 -25.60 9.99 -13.31
CA SER A 68 -24.31 9.96 -14.01
C SER A 68 -23.11 10.22 -13.09
N ALA A 69 -23.28 11.02 -12.01
CA ALA A 69 -22.25 11.28 -11.02
C ALA A 69 -21.90 10.07 -10.12
N ASP A 70 -22.79 9.07 -10.04
CA ASP A 70 -22.59 7.85 -9.25
C ASP A 70 -21.99 6.71 -10.10
N VAL A 71 -21.70 6.96 -11.38
CA VAL A 71 -21.14 6.01 -12.33
C VAL A 71 -19.61 6.12 -12.35
N ARG A 72 -18.92 5.02 -12.02
CA ARG A 72 -17.45 4.94 -12.08
C ARG A 72 -17.00 3.91 -13.10
N VAL A 73 -16.12 4.29 -14.03
CA VAL A 73 -15.48 3.31 -14.93
C VAL A 73 -14.64 2.36 -14.09
N ALA A 74 -14.87 1.06 -14.26
CA ALA A 74 -14.20 0.00 -13.53
C ALA A 74 -13.20 -0.75 -14.42
N LEU A 75 -13.60 -1.06 -15.65
CA LEU A 75 -12.81 -1.82 -16.62
C LEU A 75 -13.25 -1.44 -18.05
N VAL A 76 -12.31 -1.37 -18.98
CA VAL A 76 -12.59 -1.41 -20.42
C VAL A 76 -12.01 -2.70 -20.99
N MET A 77 -12.84 -3.52 -21.61
CA MET A 77 -12.42 -4.81 -22.12
C MET A 77 -12.85 -5.00 -23.57
N GLN A 78 -11.89 -5.28 -24.45
CA GLN A 78 -12.23 -5.80 -25.76
C GLN A 78 -12.56 -7.28 -25.62
N HIS A 79 -13.78 -7.68 -26.01
CA HIS A 79 -14.23 -9.06 -25.90
C HIS A 79 -14.81 -9.61 -27.20
N ARG A 80 -14.73 -10.94 -27.36
CA ARG A 80 -15.31 -11.67 -28.49
C ARG A 80 -15.89 -12.99 -28.00
N SER A 81 -17.15 -13.24 -28.34
CA SER A 81 -17.79 -14.54 -28.14
C SER A 81 -17.42 -15.54 -29.24
N PRO A 82 -17.60 -16.86 -29.01
CA PRO A 82 -17.17 -17.91 -29.96
C PRO A 82 -17.77 -17.76 -31.36
N LYS A 83 -18.99 -17.20 -31.45
CA LYS A 83 -19.73 -16.98 -32.71
C LYS A 83 -19.94 -15.50 -33.03
N GLY A 84 -19.26 -14.60 -32.31
CA GLY A 84 -19.45 -13.15 -32.39
C GLY A 84 -18.32 -12.40 -33.09
N HIS A 85 -18.51 -11.10 -33.22
CA HIS A 85 -17.47 -10.14 -33.61
C HIS A 85 -16.87 -9.50 -32.35
N ASN A 86 -15.69 -8.88 -32.50
CA ASN A 86 -15.09 -8.09 -31.42
C ASN A 86 -16.05 -6.97 -30.98
N ARG A 87 -16.04 -6.66 -29.70
CA ARG A 87 -16.78 -5.58 -29.05
C ARG A 87 -15.91 -4.89 -28.01
N THR A 88 -16.14 -3.60 -27.82
CA THR A 88 -15.55 -2.85 -26.70
C THR A 88 -16.57 -2.75 -25.58
N GLY A 89 -16.36 -3.51 -24.50
CA GLY A 89 -17.19 -3.47 -23.31
C GLY A 89 -16.69 -2.49 -22.27
N TRP A 90 -17.56 -1.59 -21.83
CA TRP A 90 -17.32 -0.66 -20.72
C TRP A 90 -18.04 -1.15 -19.48
N PHE A 91 -17.28 -1.44 -18.43
CA PHE A 91 -17.80 -1.94 -17.16
C PHE A 91 -17.80 -0.80 -16.16
N PHE A 92 -18.96 -0.55 -15.56
CA PHE A 92 -19.15 0.55 -14.63
C PHE A 92 -19.60 0.06 -13.27
N GLU A 93 -18.93 0.52 -12.23
CA GLU A 93 -19.38 0.33 -10.86
C GLU A 93 -20.38 1.41 -10.47
N VAL A 94 -21.49 0.96 -9.87
CA VAL A 94 -22.48 1.85 -9.26
C VAL A 94 -22.86 1.28 -7.88
N THR A 95 -22.69 2.11 -6.85
CA THR A 95 -23.02 1.77 -5.45
C THR A 95 -24.21 2.56 -4.90
N ARG A 96 -24.74 3.51 -5.67
CA ARG A 96 -25.86 4.38 -5.30
C ARG A 96 -26.86 4.47 -6.45
N TRP A 97 -28.14 4.24 -6.15
CA TRP A 97 -29.25 4.33 -7.09
C TRP A 97 -30.55 4.62 -6.35
N VAL A 98 -31.60 4.95 -7.10
CA VAL A 98 -32.96 5.11 -6.58
C VAL A 98 -33.85 3.99 -7.12
N GLY A 99 -34.64 3.38 -6.25
CA GLY A 99 -35.53 2.26 -6.58
C GLY A 99 -35.00 0.91 -6.07
N VAL A 100 -35.83 -0.12 -6.20
CA VAL A 100 -35.47 -1.50 -5.85
C VAL A 100 -35.30 -2.28 -7.15
N PRO A 101 -34.12 -2.89 -7.40
CA PRO A 101 -33.89 -3.69 -8.59
C PRO A 101 -34.95 -4.80 -8.73
N ARG A 102 -35.53 -4.90 -9.92
CA ARG A 102 -36.53 -5.92 -10.26
C ARG A 102 -36.35 -6.35 -11.70
N ILE A 103 -36.87 -7.51 -12.06
CA ILE A 103 -36.93 -7.93 -13.47
C ILE A 103 -37.94 -7.03 -14.20
N ALA A 104 -37.46 -6.07 -14.98
CA ALA A 104 -38.33 -5.18 -15.77
C ALA A 104 -38.68 -5.79 -17.15
N GLU A 105 -37.81 -6.66 -17.69
CA GLU A 105 -38.02 -7.37 -18.96
C GLU A 105 -38.16 -8.90 -18.74
N PRO A 106 -39.35 -9.41 -18.34
CA PRO A 106 -39.54 -10.83 -17.99
C PRO A 106 -39.35 -11.80 -19.16
N ASP A 107 -39.49 -11.33 -20.40
CA ASP A 107 -39.26 -12.16 -21.59
C ASP A 107 -37.76 -12.41 -21.87
N ARG A 108 -36.87 -11.59 -21.26
CA ARG A 108 -35.42 -11.65 -21.45
C ARG A 108 -34.63 -12.01 -20.20
N CYS A 109 -35.27 -11.97 -19.03
CA CYS A 109 -34.65 -12.27 -17.74
C CYS A 109 -35.57 -13.12 -16.87
N SER A 110 -35.04 -14.22 -16.33
CA SER A 110 -35.80 -15.20 -15.54
C SER A 110 -35.46 -15.20 -14.04
N GLN A 111 -34.32 -14.62 -13.67
CA GLN A 111 -33.85 -14.52 -12.28
C GLN A 111 -33.05 -13.23 -12.14
N LEU A 112 -33.17 -12.57 -10.99
CA LEU A 112 -32.35 -11.43 -10.59
C LEU A 112 -32.00 -11.60 -9.12
N ASP A 113 -30.72 -11.69 -8.79
CA ASP A 113 -30.28 -11.94 -7.41
C ASP A 113 -28.91 -11.32 -7.11
N TRP A 114 -28.61 -11.22 -5.81
CA TRP A 114 -27.32 -10.76 -5.30
C TRP A 114 -26.38 -11.93 -5.09
N PHE A 115 -25.15 -11.80 -5.58
CA PHE A 115 -24.12 -12.83 -5.46
C PHE A 115 -22.87 -12.25 -4.82
N ALA A 116 -22.19 -13.03 -3.98
CA ALA A 116 -20.93 -12.64 -3.37
C ALA A 116 -19.86 -12.43 -4.45
N LEU A 117 -19.24 -11.26 -4.50
CA LEU A 117 -18.24 -10.93 -5.51
C LEU A 117 -16.96 -11.79 -5.41
N HIS A 118 -16.66 -12.30 -4.22
CA HIS A 118 -15.53 -13.20 -3.97
C HIS A 118 -15.83 -14.67 -4.30
N ASP A 119 -17.11 -15.02 -4.50
CA ASP A 119 -17.57 -16.39 -4.76
C ASP A 119 -18.65 -16.37 -5.86
N LEU A 120 -18.20 -16.04 -7.08
CA LEU A 120 -19.09 -15.91 -8.22
C LEU A 120 -19.53 -17.28 -8.75
N PRO A 121 -20.79 -17.45 -9.18
CA PRO A 121 -21.28 -18.69 -9.76
C PRO A 121 -20.52 -19.08 -11.03
N ASP A 122 -20.41 -20.39 -11.28
CA ASP A 122 -19.77 -20.89 -12.50
C ASP A 122 -20.69 -20.85 -13.73
N ASP A 123 -22.01 -20.79 -13.54
CA ASP A 123 -23.02 -20.75 -14.61
C ASP A 123 -23.23 -19.34 -15.19
N MET A 124 -22.12 -18.62 -15.40
CA MET A 124 -22.08 -17.27 -15.96
C MET A 124 -21.67 -17.29 -17.44
N VAL A 125 -21.99 -16.23 -18.18
CA VAL A 125 -21.38 -15.99 -19.50
C VAL A 125 -19.88 -15.72 -19.33
N ALA A 126 -19.04 -16.35 -20.16
CA ALA A 126 -17.59 -16.34 -19.99
C ALA A 126 -16.97 -14.93 -19.91
N TYR A 127 -17.30 -14.04 -20.85
CA TYR A 127 -16.76 -12.67 -20.84
C TYR A 127 -17.29 -11.84 -19.65
N CYS A 128 -18.51 -12.12 -19.18
CA CYS A 128 -19.08 -11.45 -18.01
C CYS A 128 -18.32 -11.84 -16.75
N ARG A 129 -18.04 -13.15 -16.59
CA ARG A 129 -17.21 -13.67 -15.51
C ARG A 129 -15.80 -13.08 -15.55
N ALA A 130 -15.18 -13.08 -16.73
CA ALA A 130 -13.86 -12.48 -16.93
C ALA A 130 -13.82 -10.98 -16.61
N GLY A 131 -14.87 -10.23 -16.94
CA GLY A 131 -14.98 -8.81 -16.59
C GLY A 131 -15.02 -8.57 -15.08
N LEU A 132 -15.77 -9.40 -14.34
CA LEU A 132 -15.82 -9.32 -12.87
C LEU A 132 -14.52 -9.80 -12.20
N ASP A 133 -13.86 -10.83 -12.75
CA ASP A 133 -12.56 -11.28 -12.27
C ASP A 133 -11.49 -10.20 -12.48
N ALA A 134 -11.47 -9.57 -13.66
CA ALA A 134 -10.57 -8.45 -13.95
C ALA A 134 -10.82 -7.25 -13.03
N TYR A 135 -12.10 -6.90 -12.84
CA TYR A 135 -12.51 -5.86 -11.90
C TYR A 135 -12.07 -6.16 -10.45
N ARG A 136 -12.27 -7.39 -9.96
CA ARG A 136 -11.85 -7.82 -8.61
C ARG A 136 -10.34 -7.74 -8.42
N ASN A 137 -9.58 -8.02 -9.48
CA ASN A 137 -8.13 -7.96 -9.48
C ASN A 137 -7.57 -6.56 -9.78
N GLY A 138 -8.42 -5.53 -9.86
CA GLY A 138 -8.00 -4.14 -10.05
C GLY A 138 -7.47 -3.81 -11.45
N HIS A 139 -7.81 -4.61 -12.47
CA HIS A 139 -7.41 -4.34 -13.84
C HIS A 139 -8.33 -3.31 -14.51
N SER A 140 -7.75 -2.26 -15.08
CA SER A 140 -8.49 -1.21 -15.79
C SER A 140 -8.69 -1.50 -17.28
N PHE A 141 -7.85 -2.35 -17.89
CA PHE A 141 -7.95 -2.76 -19.28
C PHE A 141 -7.74 -4.27 -19.43
N ALA A 142 -8.49 -4.91 -20.33
CA ALA A 142 -8.31 -6.33 -20.61
C ALA A 142 -8.72 -6.71 -22.03
N LEU A 143 -8.27 -7.87 -22.48
CA LEU A 143 -8.83 -8.60 -23.61
C LEU A 143 -9.53 -9.86 -23.08
N HIS A 144 -10.66 -10.21 -23.68
CA HIS A 144 -11.28 -11.52 -23.50
C HIS A 144 -11.77 -12.09 -24.82
N LEU A 145 -10.93 -12.87 -25.49
CA LEU A 145 -11.17 -13.31 -26.86
C LEU A 145 -11.39 -14.82 -26.90
N GLN A 146 -12.66 -15.22 -26.98
CA GLN A 146 -13.00 -16.63 -27.14
C GLN A 146 -12.73 -17.09 -28.58
N GLU A 147 -12.32 -18.35 -28.69
CA GLU A 147 -12.15 -19.07 -29.95
C GLU A 147 -13.46 -19.75 -30.38
N PRO A 148 -13.63 -20.11 -31.67
CA PRO A 148 -14.89 -20.67 -32.18
C PRO A 148 -15.40 -21.92 -31.46
N ASP A 149 -14.50 -22.71 -30.89
CA ASP A 149 -14.80 -23.96 -30.19
C ASP A 149 -14.97 -23.77 -28.66
N ASP A 150 -14.76 -22.56 -28.13
CA ASP A 150 -14.94 -22.29 -26.71
C ASP A 150 -16.44 -22.31 -26.32
N PRO A 151 -16.77 -22.69 -25.08
CA PRO A 151 -18.13 -22.59 -24.58
C PRO A 151 -18.55 -21.13 -24.40
N ILE A 152 -19.84 -20.84 -24.58
CA ILE A 152 -20.41 -19.53 -24.23
C ILE A 152 -20.37 -19.29 -22.72
N ALA A 153 -20.61 -20.35 -21.95
CA ALA A 153 -20.52 -20.35 -20.49
C ALA A 153 -19.06 -20.29 -20.04
N TYR A 154 -18.84 -19.71 -18.88
CA TYR A 154 -17.58 -19.84 -18.16
C TYR A 154 -17.28 -21.32 -17.85
N ASP A 155 -16.03 -21.70 -18.02
CA ASP A 155 -15.51 -23.02 -17.67
C ASP A 155 -14.27 -22.83 -16.80
N ALA A 156 -14.39 -23.16 -15.51
CA ALA A 156 -13.30 -23.05 -14.54
C ALA A 156 -12.09 -23.94 -14.89
N ASN A 157 -12.30 -24.99 -15.67
CA ASN A 157 -11.24 -25.90 -16.13
C ASN A 157 -10.79 -25.60 -17.57
N GLY A 158 -11.40 -24.61 -18.22
CA GLY A 158 -11.10 -24.20 -19.58
C GLY A 158 -9.87 -23.29 -19.68
N PRO A 159 -9.39 -23.01 -20.90
CA PRO A 159 -8.32 -22.05 -21.11
C PRO A 159 -8.76 -20.65 -20.68
N SER A 160 -7.95 -19.97 -19.85
CA SER A 160 -8.20 -18.55 -19.54
C SER A 160 -8.08 -17.72 -20.82
N ARG A 161 -9.19 -17.09 -21.22
CA ARG A 161 -9.24 -16.13 -22.32
C ARG A 161 -9.06 -14.69 -21.88
N LEU A 162 -8.97 -14.47 -20.57
CA LEU A 162 -8.74 -13.15 -19.99
C LEU A 162 -7.25 -12.81 -20.06
N HIS A 163 -6.93 -11.74 -20.78
CA HIS A 163 -5.60 -11.16 -20.85
C HIS A 163 -5.65 -9.73 -20.34
N PRO A 164 -5.32 -9.48 -19.07
CA PRO A 164 -5.20 -8.12 -18.55
C PRO A 164 -4.20 -7.34 -19.40
N LEU A 165 -4.62 -6.16 -19.85
CA LEU A 165 -3.74 -5.22 -20.53
C LEU A 165 -3.22 -4.27 -19.45
N PRO A 166 -1.92 -4.28 -19.18
CA PRO A 166 -1.38 -3.35 -18.22
C PRO A 166 -1.56 -1.93 -18.78
N ALA A 167 -2.05 -1.01 -17.96
CA ALA A 167 -2.14 0.41 -18.33
C ALA A 167 -0.74 1.03 -18.56
N ARG A 168 0.32 0.30 -18.18
CA ARG A 168 1.74 0.61 -18.38
C ARG A 168 2.40 -0.46 -19.25
N ALA A 169 3.38 -0.11 -20.06
CA ALA A 169 4.11 -1.10 -20.84
C ALA A 169 4.81 -2.13 -19.92
N PRO A 170 4.81 -3.43 -20.27
CA PRO A 170 5.70 -4.38 -19.63
C PRO A 170 7.16 -3.98 -19.90
N ASP A 171 8.03 -4.13 -18.90
CA ASP A 171 9.46 -3.87 -19.02
C ASP A 171 10.03 -4.68 -20.21
N PRO A 172 10.63 -4.03 -21.23
CA PRO A 172 11.15 -4.70 -22.43
C PRO A 172 12.23 -5.76 -22.14
N TYR A 173 12.80 -5.79 -20.93
CA TYR A 173 13.80 -6.79 -20.53
C TYR A 173 13.21 -8.12 -20.04
N ALA A 174 11.89 -8.23 -19.86
CA ALA A 174 11.24 -9.46 -19.39
C ALA A 174 11.19 -10.58 -20.45
N VAL A 175 11.17 -10.24 -21.76
CA VAL A 175 10.99 -11.22 -22.85
C VAL A 175 12.27 -12.00 -23.17
N GLU A 176 13.46 -11.42 -22.93
CA GLU A 176 14.74 -12.12 -23.15
C GLU A 176 14.96 -13.25 -22.13
N GLN A 177 14.42 -13.13 -20.91
CA GLN A 177 14.57 -14.14 -19.87
C GLN A 177 13.77 -15.42 -20.14
N GLN A 178 12.64 -15.32 -20.84
CA GLN A 178 11.81 -16.49 -21.19
C GLN A 178 12.41 -17.32 -22.33
N LEU A 179 13.03 -16.69 -23.34
CA LEU A 179 13.70 -17.41 -24.44
C LEU A 179 15.03 -18.06 -24.00
N ALA A 180 15.73 -17.46 -23.02
CA ALA A 180 16.96 -18.02 -22.45
C ALA A 180 16.73 -19.32 -21.64
N SER A 181 15.51 -19.53 -21.13
CA SER A 181 15.13 -20.72 -20.34
C SER A 181 14.88 -21.98 -21.20
N ALA A 182 14.59 -21.82 -22.49
CA ALA A 182 14.19 -22.93 -23.37
C ALA A 182 15.35 -23.61 -24.11
N SER A 183 16.57 -23.06 -24.06
CA SER A 183 17.72 -23.57 -24.82
C SER A 183 18.96 -23.82 -23.96
N ARG A 184 18.90 -24.77 -23.02
CA ARG A 184 20.13 -25.35 -22.45
C ARG A 184 20.00 -26.87 -22.25
N HIS A 185 20.43 -27.63 -23.26
CA HIS A 185 20.95 -28.99 -23.04
C HIS A 185 22.36 -28.90 -22.42
N PRO A 186 22.74 -29.81 -21.50
CA PRO A 186 24.06 -29.80 -20.90
C PRO A 186 25.04 -30.68 -21.68
N SER A 187 26.24 -30.17 -21.94
CA SER A 187 27.42 -31.00 -22.15
C SER A 187 28.73 -30.23 -21.85
N PRO A 188 29.83 -30.93 -21.51
CA PRO A 188 30.64 -30.58 -20.34
C PRO A 188 32.10 -30.17 -20.64
N ASN A 189 32.70 -29.51 -19.64
CA ASN A 189 34.12 -29.35 -19.28
C ASN A 189 35.19 -29.16 -20.39
N HIS A 190 36.01 -28.09 -20.27
CA HIS A 190 37.47 -28.22 -20.11
C HIS A 190 38.21 -26.91 -19.76
N HIS A 191 39.43 -27.13 -19.24
CA HIS A 191 40.41 -26.28 -18.58
C HIS A 191 40.99 -25.04 -19.30
N ALA A 192 41.24 -24.00 -18.49
CA ALA A 192 42.48 -23.22 -18.26
C ALA A 192 43.37 -22.59 -19.39
N VAL A 193 43.94 -21.43 -19.00
CA VAL A 193 45.27 -20.82 -19.33
C VAL A 193 45.30 -19.60 -20.29
N GLY A 194 45.76 -18.45 -19.76
CA GLY A 194 46.95 -17.73 -20.25
C GLY A 194 46.84 -16.50 -21.18
N ALA A 195 47.10 -15.33 -20.60
CA ALA A 195 48.05 -14.27 -21.01
C ALA A 195 48.01 -13.55 -22.40
N ASP A 196 48.03 -12.21 -22.27
CA ASP A 196 48.87 -11.18 -22.93
C ASP A 196 48.55 -10.53 -24.31
N ALA A 197 48.52 -9.19 -24.22
CA ALA A 197 49.18 -8.15 -25.04
C ALA A 197 48.76 -7.78 -26.48
N GLY A 198 48.48 -6.45 -26.63
CA GLY A 198 48.83 -5.60 -27.78
C GLY A 198 47.77 -5.50 -28.89
N GLY A 199 47.40 -4.35 -29.46
CA GLY A 199 47.86 -2.96 -29.35
C GLY A 199 47.32 -2.16 -30.55
N GLU A 200 47.04 -0.86 -30.32
CA GLU A 200 47.06 0.28 -31.26
C GLU A 200 46.14 0.26 -32.51
N GLY A 201 45.44 1.31 -32.95
CA GLY A 201 45.41 2.74 -32.60
C GLY A 201 45.22 3.58 -33.87
N ALA A 202 44.28 4.55 -33.89
CA ALA A 202 44.27 5.74 -34.76
C ALA A 202 43.15 6.72 -34.30
N ARG A 203 43.45 7.79 -33.53
CA ARG A 203 43.77 9.19 -33.95
C ARG A 203 42.65 9.83 -34.79
N GLY A 204 41.97 10.94 -34.48
CA GLY A 204 42.02 12.09 -33.53
C GLY A 204 41.01 13.15 -34.08
N PRO A 205 40.89 14.44 -33.65
CA PRO A 205 41.60 15.22 -32.61
C PRO A 205 40.68 16.02 -31.61
N VAL A 206 41.04 16.09 -30.30
CA VAL A 206 41.56 17.27 -29.51
C VAL A 206 40.48 18.24 -28.97
N ARG A 207 40.02 18.11 -27.71
CA ARG A 207 40.49 18.66 -26.38
C ARG A 207 39.90 20.06 -26.04
N ASN A 208 39.36 20.36 -24.85
CA ASN A 208 39.82 20.20 -23.44
C ASN A 208 38.66 20.54 -22.42
N PRO A 209 38.76 20.35 -21.09
CA PRO A 209 39.30 19.23 -20.29
C PRO A 209 38.42 18.80 -19.06
N SER A 210 38.74 17.63 -18.50
CA SER A 210 38.55 17.14 -17.11
C SER A 210 37.16 17.02 -16.46
N MET A 211 36.62 15.81 -16.45
CA MET A 211 36.23 15.14 -15.20
C MET A 211 36.90 13.78 -15.18
N THR A 212 37.87 13.65 -14.29
CA THR A 212 38.56 12.40 -13.97
C THR A 212 37.56 11.36 -13.49
N ASP A 213 37.66 10.19 -14.12
CA ASP A 213 37.42 8.88 -13.52
C ASP A 213 38.19 8.82 -12.20
N VAL A 214 37.51 9.08 -11.08
CA VAL A 214 38.08 8.90 -9.75
C VAL A 214 37.76 7.48 -9.34
N ALA A 215 38.74 6.59 -9.48
CA ALA A 215 38.81 5.42 -8.63
C ALA A 215 38.75 5.91 -7.18
N VAL A 216 37.58 5.76 -6.56
CA VAL A 216 37.30 6.16 -5.18
C VAL A 216 38.28 5.42 -4.27
N ALA A 217 39.07 6.15 -3.50
CA ALA A 217 39.91 5.54 -2.48
C ALA A 217 39.00 4.88 -1.41
N PRO A 218 39.18 3.58 -1.08
CA PRO A 218 38.45 2.87 -0.02
C PRO A 218 38.36 3.63 1.32
N ASP A 219 39.30 4.55 1.54
CA ASP A 219 39.43 5.42 2.70
C ASP A 219 38.23 6.38 2.87
N GLU A 220 37.67 6.94 1.79
CA GLU A 220 36.60 7.95 1.90
C GLU A 220 35.24 7.32 2.23
N ALA A 221 34.89 6.22 1.57
CA ALA A 221 33.66 5.49 1.87
C ALA A 221 33.68 4.95 3.32
N THR A 222 34.83 4.48 3.79
CA THR A 222 35.03 4.05 5.18
C THR A 222 34.88 5.19 6.16
N ARG A 223 35.45 6.37 5.85
CA ARG A 223 35.34 7.58 6.67
C ARG A 223 33.89 8.03 6.81
N LEU A 224 33.14 8.09 5.70
CA LEU A 224 31.73 8.50 5.71
C LEU A 224 30.85 7.51 6.47
N ARG A 225 31.05 6.20 6.25
CA ARG A 225 30.36 5.14 7.00
C ARG A 225 30.57 5.30 8.50
N ASN A 226 31.82 5.45 8.94
CA ASN A 226 32.14 5.62 10.35
C ASN A 226 31.53 6.89 10.93
N LYS A 227 31.57 8.01 10.19
CA LYS A 227 30.95 9.26 10.60
C LYS A 227 29.44 9.11 10.84
N VAL A 228 28.73 8.41 9.94
CA VAL A 228 27.29 8.15 10.12
C VAL A 228 27.04 7.31 11.36
N VAL A 229 27.83 6.25 11.58
CA VAL A 229 27.69 5.41 12.79
C VAL A 229 27.99 6.21 14.06
N ASP A 230 29.02 7.07 14.06
CA ASP A 230 29.33 7.95 15.19
C ASP A 230 28.14 8.88 15.49
N GLN A 231 27.55 9.49 14.46
CA GLN A 231 26.37 10.35 14.59
C GLN A 231 25.17 9.61 15.19
N LEU A 232 24.91 8.38 14.70
CA LEU A 232 23.81 7.53 15.18
C LEU A 232 24.03 7.00 16.60
N LYS A 233 25.27 6.98 17.10
CA LYS A 233 25.55 6.69 18.50
C LYS A 233 25.34 7.91 19.38
N GLU A 234 25.79 9.08 18.91
CA GLU A 234 25.62 10.35 19.62
C GLU A 234 24.14 10.71 19.81
N ASP A 235 23.28 10.40 18.83
CA ASP A 235 21.83 10.62 18.91
C ASP A 235 21.05 9.52 19.65
N GLY A 236 21.73 8.43 20.05
CA GLY A 236 21.14 7.31 20.78
C GLY A 236 20.36 6.32 19.92
N THR A 237 20.41 6.40 18.58
CA THR A 237 19.79 5.42 17.68
C THR A 237 20.51 4.08 17.74
N ILE A 238 21.86 4.08 17.79
CA ILE A 238 22.69 2.90 17.99
C ILE A 238 23.13 2.87 19.45
N VAL A 239 22.76 1.80 20.15
CA VAL A 239 23.06 1.59 21.56
C VAL A 239 23.83 0.28 21.80
N SER A 240 23.73 -0.69 20.89
CA SER A 240 24.39 -1.98 21.02
C SER A 240 25.74 -2.03 20.29
N PRO A 241 26.79 -2.60 20.91
CA PRO A 241 28.08 -2.80 20.23
C PRO A 241 28.00 -3.69 18.99
N ALA A 242 27.03 -4.61 18.94
CA ALA A 242 26.84 -5.52 17.82
C ALA A 242 26.31 -4.79 16.58
N VAL A 243 25.27 -3.95 16.74
CA VAL A 243 24.73 -3.12 15.64
C VAL A 243 25.78 -2.12 15.16
N GLU A 244 26.52 -1.49 16.07
CA GLU A 244 27.66 -0.63 15.70
C GLU A 244 28.67 -1.38 14.82
N ALA A 245 29.12 -2.56 15.25
CA ALA A 245 30.11 -3.34 14.52
C ALA A 245 29.62 -3.76 13.13
N ALA A 246 28.38 -4.25 13.03
CA ALA A 246 27.75 -4.61 11.76
C ALA A 246 27.69 -3.40 10.81
N MET A 247 27.20 -2.26 11.29
CA MET A 247 27.06 -1.05 10.48
C MET A 247 28.38 -0.44 10.03
N ARG A 248 29.45 -0.59 10.83
CA ARG A 248 30.82 -0.19 10.42
C ARG A 248 31.46 -1.13 9.42
N LYS A 249 31.02 -2.39 9.34
CA LYS A 249 31.63 -3.41 8.48
C LYS A 249 31.03 -3.42 7.08
N VAL A 250 29.70 -3.42 6.96
CA VAL A 250 29.02 -3.57 5.67
C VAL A 250 29.18 -2.30 4.80
N PRO A 251 29.64 -2.41 3.55
CA PRO A 251 29.85 -1.27 2.66
C PRO A 251 28.57 -0.88 1.89
N ARG A 252 27.56 -0.31 2.58
CA ARG A 252 26.21 -0.08 1.99
C ARG A 252 26.16 0.68 0.67
N HIS A 253 27.15 1.55 0.40
CA HIS A 253 27.27 2.28 -0.86
C HIS A 253 27.35 1.36 -2.09
N LEU A 254 27.84 0.13 -1.95
CA LEU A 254 27.90 -0.83 -3.06
C LEU A 254 26.51 -1.34 -3.49
N ALA A 255 25.48 -1.21 -2.66
CA ALA A 255 24.12 -1.56 -3.03
C ALA A 255 23.46 -0.50 -3.94
N VAL A 256 24.00 0.72 -3.95
CA VAL A 256 23.48 1.87 -4.71
C VAL A 256 24.61 2.54 -5.50
N PRO A 257 25.25 1.84 -6.45
CA PRO A 257 26.35 2.39 -7.24
C PRO A 257 25.95 3.62 -8.07
N GLU A 258 24.65 3.82 -8.30
CA GLU A 258 24.10 4.99 -8.98
C GLU A 258 24.09 6.27 -8.12
N ALA A 259 24.21 6.16 -6.79
CA ALA A 259 24.16 7.27 -5.87
C ALA A 259 25.55 7.81 -5.53
N SER A 260 25.65 9.09 -5.17
CA SER A 260 26.90 9.63 -4.63
C SER A 260 27.19 9.00 -3.25
N LEU A 261 28.48 8.93 -2.86
CA LEU A 261 28.82 8.46 -1.51
C LEU A 261 28.17 9.31 -0.41
N SER A 262 28.00 10.61 -0.64
CA SER A 262 27.35 11.51 0.31
C SER A 262 25.87 11.15 0.50
N ASP A 263 25.18 10.78 -0.59
CA ASP A 263 23.77 10.38 -0.52
C ASP A 263 23.65 8.99 0.10
N ALA A 264 24.51 8.05 -0.31
CA ALA A 264 24.55 6.70 0.26
C ALA A 264 24.82 6.70 1.77
N TYR A 265 25.54 7.70 2.28
CA TYR A 265 25.82 7.90 3.72
C TYR A 265 25.14 9.15 4.27
N SER A 266 23.99 9.55 3.72
CA SER A 266 23.14 10.56 4.33
C SER A 266 22.37 9.93 5.49
N THR A 267 22.64 10.34 6.74
CA THR A 267 22.10 9.67 7.95
C THR A 267 20.58 9.50 7.95
N TYR A 268 19.85 10.51 7.44
CA TYR A 268 18.39 10.62 7.57
C TYR A 268 17.64 10.51 6.24
N ASN A 269 18.34 10.34 5.11
CA ASN A 269 17.70 10.22 3.80
C ASN A 269 17.84 8.80 3.25
N ALA A 270 16.74 8.27 2.73
CA ALA A 270 16.78 7.06 1.93
C ALA A 270 17.33 7.36 0.54
N VAL A 271 17.86 6.33 -0.13
CA VAL A 271 18.22 6.39 -1.54
C VAL A 271 17.15 5.64 -2.32
N ALA A 272 16.31 6.38 -3.06
CA ALA A 272 15.33 5.78 -3.95
C ALA A 272 16.05 4.94 -5.02
N THR A 273 15.62 3.70 -5.18
CA THR A 273 16.20 2.75 -6.15
C THR A 273 15.24 2.42 -7.27
N GLN A 274 13.95 2.73 -7.09
CA GLN A 274 12.91 2.52 -8.08
C GLN A 274 11.75 3.50 -7.88
N GLU A 275 11.19 3.95 -8.99
CA GLU A 275 10.00 4.79 -9.06
C GLU A 275 8.96 4.16 -9.99
N ASP A 276 7.71 4.43 -9.70
CA ASP A 276 6.59 4.12 -10.57
C ASP A 276 6.42 5.21 -11.65
N GLU A 277 5.49 5.03 -12.60
CA GLU A 277 5.32 5.99 -13.72
C GLU A 277 4.85 7.39 -13.29
N HIS A 278 4.33 7.52 -12.07
CA HIS A 278 3.88 8.79 -11.50
C HIS A 278 4.96 9.45 -10.63
N GLY A 279 6.17 8.86 -10.57
CA GLY A 279 7.28 9.35 -9.77
C GLY A 279 7.16 8.99 -8.28
N TYR A 280 6.26 8.07 -7.90
CA TYR A 280 6.22 7.56 -6.53
C TYR A 280 7.29 6.49 -6.35
N HIS A 281 8.11 6.62 -5.31
CA HIS A 281 9.12 5.62 -4.98
C HIS A 281 8.47 4.28 -4.61
N THR A 282 8.84 3.20 -5.29
CA THR A 282 8.38 1.83 -5.02
C THR A 282 9.43 0.99 -4.32
N SER A 283 10.71 1.40 -4.40
CA SER A 283 11.81 0.77 -3.68
C SER A 283 12.86 1.80 -3.29
N SER A 284 13.53 1.56 -2.17
CA SER A 284 14.63 2.39 -1.69
C SER A 284 15.55 1.60 -0.77
N VAL A 285 16.84 1.95 -0.76
CA VAL A 285 17.69 1.64 0.39
C VAL A 285 17.36 2.64 1.50
N SER A 286 16.77 2.15 2.59
CA SER A 286 16.37 2.99 3.73
C SER A 286 17.53 3.83 4.28
N ALA A 287 17.17 4.96 4.90
CA ALA A 287 18.14 5.79 5.59
C ALA A 287 18.93 4.97 6.64
N PRO A 288 20.23 5.21 6.84
CA PRO A 288 21.03 4.55 7.85
C PRO A 288 20.38 4.55 9.24
N GLN A 289 19.74 5.65 9.63
CA GLN A 289 19.00 5.76 10.89
C GLN A 289 17.86 4.75 11.00
N ILE A 290 17.08 4.56 9.93
CA ILE A 290 15.95 3.62 9.92
C ILE A 290 16.45 2.17 10.03
N GLN A 291 17.53 1.83 9.34
CA GLN A 291 18.13 0.50 9.42
C GLN A 291 18.69 0.24 10.82
N ALA A 292 19.45 1.18 11.39
CA ALA A 292 19.95 1.08 12.76
C ALA A 292 18.80 0.85 13.77
N MET A 293 17.74 1.66 13.67
CA MET A 293 16.56 1.55 14.52
C MET A 293 15.88 0.18 14.43
N GLN A 294 15.67 -0.35 13.22
CA GLN A 294 15.07 -1.68 13.07
C GLN A 294 15.99 -2.81 13.56
N LEU A 295 17.30 -2.70 13.38
CA LEU A 295 18.28 -3.67 13.89
C LEU A 295 18.27 -3.71 15.42
N GLU A 296 18.22 -2.56 16.09
CA GLU A 296 18.10 -2.48 17.55
C GLU A 296 16.73 -3.00 18.03
N GLN A 297 15.64 -2.67 17.33
CA GLN A 297 14.30 -3.20 17.63
C GLN A 297 14.21 -4.73 17.48
N ALA A 298 15.01 -5.30 16.57
CA ALA A 298 15.00 -6.73 16.28
C ALA A 298 15.76 -7.55 17.33
N ASP A 299 16.69 -6.95 18.10
CA ASP A 299 17.46 -7.62 19.17
C ASP A 299 18.03 -8.98 18.71
N ILE A 300 18.62 -8.99 17.50
CA ILE A 300 19.14 -10.20 16.86
C ILE A 300 20.31 -10.76 17.64
N ARG A 301 20.29 -12.08 17.87
CA ARG A 301 21.32 -12.81 18.59
C ARG A 301 22.12 -13.72 17.65
N PRO A 302 23.40 -14.01 17.99
CA PRO A 302 24.16 -15.02 17.27
C PRO A 302 23.43 -16.37 17.28
N GLY A 303 23.27 -16.99 16.11
CA GLY A 303 22.54 -18.24 15.92
C GLY A 303 21.07 -18.10 15.52
N ASP A 304 20.51 -16.89 15.50
CA ASP A 304 19.12 -16.68 15.12
C ASP A 304 18.86 -17.01 13.64
N ASN A 305 17.66 -17.51 13.36
CA ASN A 305 17.10 -17.64 12.03
C ASN A 305 16.16 -16.46 11.75
N VAL A 306 16.52 -15.60 10.79
CA VAL A 306 15.85 -14.32 10.54
C VAL A 306 15.26 -14.26 9.13
N LEU A 307 14.01 -13.83 9.04
CA LEU A 307 13.37 -13.45 7.79
C LEU A 307 13.38 -11.92 7.64
N GLU A 308 13.88 -11.42 6.53
CA GLU A 308 13.68 -10.04 6.09
C GLU A 308 12.64 -9.99 4.98
N ILE A 309 11.61 -9.14 5.11
CA ILE A 309 10.57 -8.92 4.10
C ILE A 309 10.74 -7.52 3.49
N GLY A 310 11.04 -7.48 2.19
CA GLY A 310 11.53 -6.30 1.47
C GLY A 310 13.05 -6.29 1.47
N THR A 311 13.69 -6.22 0.30
CA THR A 311 15.15 -6.32 0.20
C THR A 311 15.76 -5.26 -0.70
N ASN A 312 16.97 -4.82 -0.38
CA ASN A 312 17.86 -4.14 -1.32
C ASN A 312 19.34 -4.50 -1.06
N GLY A 313 19.62 -5.43 -0.13
CA GLY A 313 20.98 -5.92 0.17
C GLY A 313 21.53 -5.51 1.56
N PRO A 314 21.73 -4.21 1.86
CA PRO A 314 22.47 -3.80 3.06
C PRO A 314 21.89 -4.31 4.38
N ASN A 315 20.57 -4.33 4.53
CA ASN A 315 19.93 -4.76 5.76
C ASN A 315 20.06 -6.29 5.97
N ALA A 316 19.85 -7.11 4.94
CA ALA A 316 20.24 -8.52 4.96
C ALA A 316 21.71 -8.76 5.38
N ALA A 317 22.65 -7.95 4.88
CA ALA A 317 24.06 -8.07 5.28
C ALA A 317 24.30 -7.67 6.74
N TYR A 318 23.62 -6.64 7.26
CA TYR A 318 23.68 -6.30 8.68
C TYR A 318 23.14 -7.45 9.54
N LEU A 319 21.99 -8.03 9.16
CA LEU A 319 21.42 -9.19 9.83
C LEU A 319 22.39 -10.38 9.80
N ALA A 320 23.07 -10.63 8.67
CA ALA A 320 24.06 -11.69 8.53
C ALA A 320 25.26 -11.51 9.47
N GLU A 321 25.71 -10.26 9.69
CA GLU A 321 26.73 -9.97 10.70
C GLU A 321 26.26 -10.24 12.14
N LEU A 322 25.00 -9.94 12.44
CA LEU A 322 24.44 -10.12 13.79
C LEU A 322 24.17 -11.58 14.14
N VAL A 323 23.58 -12.35 13.21
CA VAL A 323 23.31 -13.78 13.44
C VAL A 323 24.60 -14.61 13.44
N GLY A 324 25.65 -14.12 12.78
CA GLY A 324 26.94 -14.80 12.69
C GLY A 324 26.88 -16.15 11.95
N SER A 325 27.97 -16.91 11.98
CA SER A 325 28.15 -18.13 11.18
C SER A 325 27.26 -19.31 11.59
N THR A 326 26.53 -19.22 12.71
CA THR A 326 25.65 -20.27 13.22
C THR A 326 24.18 -19.97 13.01
N GLY A 327 23.86 -18.75 12.58
CA GLY A 327 22.49 -18.37 12.26
C GLY A 327 22.25 -18.35 10.76
N GLN A 328 21.05 -17.94 10.36
CA GLN A 328 20.63 -17.92 8.96
C GLN A 328 19.82 -16.66 8.68
N VAL A 329 20.06 -16.04 7.53
CA VAL A 329 19.21 -14.95 7.01
C VAL A 329 18.55 -15.41 5.73
N THR A 330 17.24 -15.20 5.64
CA THR A 330 16.48 -15.27 4.40
C THR A 330 15.89 -13.89 4.15
N THR A 331 16.11 -13.34 2.96
CA THR A 331 15.58 -12.04 2.54
C THR A 331 14.69 -12.23 1.32
N VAL A 332 13.52 -11.62 1.31
CA VAL A 332 12.51 -11.80 0.26
C VAL A 332 11.98 -10.48 -0.25
N ASP A 333 11.75 -10.40 -1.55
CA ASP A 333 11.05 -9.28 -2.17
C ASP A 333 10.07 -9.81 -3.21
N ILE A 334 8.96 -9.09 -3.42
CA ILE A 334 7.98 -9.45 -4.44
C ILE A 334 8.47 -9.04 -5.83
N ASP A 335 9.28 -7.98 -5.91
CA ASP A 335 9.86 -7.48 -7.15
C ASP A 335 11.24 -8.15 -7.38
N PRO A 336 11.46 -8.78 -8.56
CA PRO A 336 12.77 -9.33 -8.90
C PRO A 336 13.90 -8.30 -8.89
N ALA A 337 13.65 -7.02 -9.21
CA ALA A 337 14.72 -6.03 -9.38
C ALA A 337 15.44 -5.67 -8.05
N PRO A 338 14.75 -5.37 -6.94
CA PRO A 338 15.38 -5.24 -5.62
C PRO A 338 16.07 -6.53 -5.17
N ALA A 339 15.50 -7.71 -5.45
CA ALA A 339 16.12 -9.00 -5.14
C ALA A 339 17.43 -9.22 -5.91
N ASP A 340 17.49 -8.89 -7.21
CA ASP A 340 18.71 -8.99 -8.02
C ASP A 340 19.78 -7.99 -7.58
N ARG A 341 19.38 -6.77 -7.18
CA ARG A 341 20.28 -5.81 -6.54
C ARG A 341 20.88 -6.40 -5.26
N ALA A 342 20.06 -7.00 -4.40
CA ALA A 342 20.52 -7.64 -3.17
C ALA A 342 21.48 -8.80 -3.47
N ARG A 343 21.15 -9.70 -4.42
CA ARG A 343 22.04 -10.83 -4.81
C ARG A 343 23.41 -10.35 -5.24
N ARG A 344 23.47 -9.34 -6.12
CA ARG A 344 24.73 -8.77 -6.60
C ARG A 344 25.53 -8.17 -5.44
N PHE A 345 24.89 -7.32 -4.63
CA PHE A 345 25.53 -6.69 -3.47
C PHE A 345 26.09 -7.73 -2.49
N LEU A 346 25.29 -8.72 -2.10
CA LEU A 346 25.67 -9.76 -1.13
C LEU A 346 26.82 -10.62 -1.66
N ALA A 347 26.80 -10.97 -2.96
CA ALA A 347 27.91 -11.70 -3.59
C ALA A 347 29.20 -10.88 -3.64
N GLU A 348 29.14 -9.59 -4.02
CA GLU A 348 30.28 -8.68 -4.08
C GLU A 348 30.90 -8.41 -2.70
N THR A 349 30.10 -8.50 -1.64
CA THR A 349 30.51 -8.22 -0.26
C THR A 349 30.80 -9.47 0.57
N GLY A 350 30.63 -10.67 -0.01
CA GLY A 350 30.98 -11.95 0.61
C GLY A 350 29.90 -12.55 1.53
N TYR A 351 28.69 -12.02 1.55
CA TYR A 351 27.54 -12.55 2.31
C TYR A 351 26.79 -13.62 1.49
N THR A 352 27.50 -14.62 0.98
CA THR A 352 26.94 -15.63 0.07
C THR A 352 25.99 -16.62 0.74
N ASP A 353 25.99 -16.68 2.07
CA ASP A 353 25.15 -17.59 2.86
C ASP A 353 23.73 -17.03 3.12
N VAL A 354 23.45 -15.80 2.68
CA VAL A 354 22.10 -15.20 2.75
C VAL A 354 21.23 -15.76 1.62
N ASN A 355 20.06 -16.30 1.98
CA ASN A 355 19.09 -16.80 0.99
C ASN A 355 18.26 -15.63 0.44
N VAL A 356 18.33 -15.37 -0.87
CA VAL A 356 17.54 -14.31 -1.53
C VAL A 356 16.40 -14.88 -2.37
N VAL A 357 15.17 -14.65 -1.93
CA VAL A 357 13.94 -15.21 -2.51
C VAL A 357 13.16 -14.11 -3.25
N VAL A 358 12.53 -14.47 -4.37
CA VAL A 358 11.50 -13.61 -5.00
C VAL A 358 10.14 -14.25 -4.74
N ALA A 359 9.31 -13.61 -3.92
CA ALA A 359 7.98 -14.08 -3.58
C ALA A 359 7.14 -12.98 -2.92
N ASP A 360 5.82 -13.12 -3.00
CA ASP A 360 4.91 -12.37 -2.14
C ASP A 360 4.95 -12.96 -0.72
N ALA A 361 5.50 -12.19 0.21
CA ALA A 361 5.73 -12.61 1.59
C ALA A 361 4.55 -12.36 2.53
N GLU A 362 3.36 -11.98 2.03
CA GLU A 362 2.12 -11.97 2.83
C GLU A 362 1.90 -13.33 3.53
N ASN A 363 2.26 -14.43 2.84
CA ASN A 363 2.16 -15.79 3.37
C ASN A 363 3.45 -16.29 4.06
N GLY A 364 4.41 -15.39 4.34
CA GLY A 364 5.73 -15.75 4.85
C GLY A 364 6.49 -16.71 3.91
N LEU A 365 7.45 -17.45 4.47
CA LEU A 365 8.25 -18.46 3.77
C LEU A 365 8.34 -19.74 4.64
N PRO A 366 7.32 -20.62 4.60
CA PRO A 366 7.21 -21.74 5.54
C PRO A 366 8.36 -22.75 5.42
N GLU A 367 9.03 -22.82 4.27
CA GLU A 367 10.18 -23.70 4.02
C GLU A 367 11.44 -23.34 4.83
N HIS A 368 11.52 -22.10 5.32
CA HIS A 368 12.64 -21.58 6.12
C HIS A 368 12.23 -21.25 7.56
N ALA A 369 10.96 -21.46 7.91
CA ALA A 369 10.42 -21.29 9.25
C ALA A 369 10.81 -22.46 10.19
N PRO A 370 10.75 -22.28 11.53
CA PRO A 370 10.34 -21.08 12.25
C PRO A 370 11.48 -20.07 12.45
N TYR A 371 11.12 -18.79 12.55
CA TYR A 371 12.05 -17.67 12.69
C TYR A 371 12.15 -17.20 14.14
N ASP A 372 13.36 -16.83 14.57
CA ASP A 372 13.59 -16.09 15.81
C ASP A 372 13.16 -14.63 15.66
N ALA A 373 13.35 -14.06 14.47
CA ALA A 373 12.89 -12.72 14.13
C ALA A 373 12.38 -12.61 12.69
N ILE A 374 11.36 -11.78 12.49
CA ILE A 374 10.90 -11.32 11.18
C ILE A 374 11.07 -9.80 11.16
N VAL A 375 11.81 -9.27 10.18
CA VAL A 375 12.07 -7.83 10.00
C VAL A 375 11.46 -7.39 8.68
N VAL A 376 10.39 -6.62 8.75
CA VAL A 376 9.70 -6.07 7.58
C VAL A 376 10.28 -4.68 7.27
N THR A 377 10.69 -4.44 6.03
CA THR A 377 11.31 -3.18 5.58
C THR A 377 10.42 -2.44 4.57
N VAL A 378 9.11 -2.73 4.59
CA VAL A 378 8.06 -2.06 3.82
C VAL A 378 6.89 -1.71 4.75
N GLY A 379 6.10 -0.70 4.37
CA GLY A 379 4.96 -0.21 5.15
C GLY A 379 3.75 -1.14 5.03
N ALA A 380 3.49 -1.92 6.07
CA ALA A 380 2.34 -2.80 6.18
C ALA A 380 1.11 -2.07 6.75
N TRP A 381 -0.08 -2.44 6.26
CA TRP A 381 -1.34 -1.99 6.86
C TRP A 381 -1.86 -2.97 7.92
N ASP A 382 -1.53 -4.25 7.81
CA ASP A 382 -1.99 -5.32 8.68
C ASP A 382 -0.86 -6.34 8.94
N ILE A 383 -1.06 -7.25 9.89
CA ILE A 383 -0.15 -8.35 10.17
C ILE A 383 -0.83 -9.66 9.75
N PRO A 384 -0.40 -10.31 8.65
CA PRO A 384 -0.99 -11.56 8.19
C PRO A 384 -0.69 -12.71 9.17
N PRO A 385 -1.55 -13.74 9.26
CA PRO A 385 -1.39 -14.83 10.21
C PRO A 385 -0.07 -15.60 10.01
N ALA A 386 0.41 -15.67 8.76
CA ALA A 386 1.63 -16.39 8.43
C ALA A 386 2.85 -15.86 9.19
N TRP A 387 2.98 -14.55 9.41
CA TRP A 387 4.11 -13.99 10.14
C TRP A 387 4.10 -14.42 11.60
N THR A 388 2.93 -14.43 12.24
CA THR A 388 2.80 -14.87 13.64
C THR A 388 2.99 -16.38 13.78
N VAL A 389 2.45 -17.17 12.85
CA VAL A 389 2.54 -18.64 12.87
C VAL A 389 3.98 -19.12 12.61
N GLN A 390 4.72 -18.44 11.73
CA GLN A 390 6.10 -18.80 11.39
C GLN A 390 7.13 -18.22 12.37
N LEU A 391 6.73 -17.35 13.29
CA LEU A 391 7.58 -16.84 14.36
C LEU A 391 7.62 -17.83 15.52
N LYS A 392 8.80 -18.05 16.12
CA LYS A 392 8.92 -18.85 17.36
C LYS A 392 8.16 -18.18 18.51
N GLU A 393 7.86 -18.96 19.55
CA GLU A 393 7.45 -18.40 20.84
C GLU A 393 8.56 -17.47 21.36
N ASP A 394 8.19 -16.34 21.97
CA ASP A 394 9.11 -15.25 22.35
C ASP A 394 9.90 -14.63 21.19
N GLY A 395 9.63 -15.02 19.93
CA GLY A 395 10.24 -14.44 18.75
C GLY A 395 9.76 -13.02 18.49
N ARG A 396 10.52 -12.28 17.67
CA ARG A 396 10.30 -10.85 17.42
C ARG A 396 9.78 -10.56 16.02
N LEU A 397 8.75 -9.73 15.92
CA LEU A 397 8.30 -9.12 14.67
C LEU A 397 8.61 -7.63 14.70
N VAL A 398 9.51 -7.18 13.83
CA VAL A 398 9.75 -5.75 13.59
C VAL A 398 9.04 -5.35 12.33
N VAL A 399 8.06 -4.45 12.43
CA VAL A 399 7.21 -4.08 11.29
C VAL A 399 6.85 -2.59 11.30
N PRO A 400 7.08 -1.88 10.18
CA PRO A 400 6.45 -0.59 9.91
C PRO A 400 4.96 -0.79 9.69
N LEU A 401 4.17 -0.62 10.76
CA LEU A 401 2.73 -0.84 10.74
C LEU A 401 2.00 0.50 10.77
N ARG A 402 1.00 0.63 9.90
CA ARG A 402 0.10 1.78 9.87
C ARG A 402 -1.14 1.49 10.72
N ILE A 403 -1.36 2.32 11.73
CA ILE A 403 -2.52 2.28 12.62
C ILE A 403 -3.17 3.65 12.59
N ASN A 404 -4.46 3.74 12.21
CA ASN A 404 -5.16 5.02 12.03
C ASN A 404 -4.44 5.98 11.05
N GLY A 405 -3.79 5.45 10.01
CA GLY A 405 -3.01 6.25 9.07
C GLY A 405 -1.68 6.77 9.62
N LEU A 406 -1.31 6.39 10.84
CA LEU A 406 -0.04 6.75 11.48
C LEU A 406 0.95 5.59 11.37
N THR A 407 2.03 5.80 10.62
CA THR A 407 3.07 4.79 10.45
C THR A 407 4.12 4.88 11.56
N ARG A 408 4.37 3.73 12.21
CA ARG A 408 5.49 3.54 13.14
C ARG A 408 6.10 2.17 12.89
N THR A 409 7.40 2.04 13.13
CA THR A 409 8.03 0.73 13.24
C THR A 409 7.82 0.23 14.65
N TYR A 410 7.18 -0.92 14.77
CA TYR A 410 6.91 -1.59 16.04
C TYR A 410 7.83 -2.80 16.15
N SER A 411 8.37 -3.02 17.34
CA SER A 411 8.89 -4.33 17.73
C SER A 411 7.82 -5.02 18.55
N PHE A 412 7.39 -6.20 18.11
CA PHE A 412 6.47 -7.07 18.84
C PHE A 412 7.20 -8.31 19.31
N VAL A 413 6.84 -8.79 20.51
CA VAL A 413 7.20 -10.12 20.98
C VAL A 413 5.95 -11.00 20.96
N ARG A 414 6.08 -12.22 20.43
CA ARG A 414 5.00 -13.21 20.47
C ARG A 414 4.82 -13.74 21.88
N GLN A 415 3.59 -13.62 22.40
CA GLN A 415 3.16 -14.16 23.69
C GLN A 415 1.94 -15.04 23.46
N ALA A 416 2.14 -16.35 23.46
CA ALA A 416 1.14 -17.37 23.20
C ALA A 416 0.35 -17.13 21.90
N ASP A 417 -0.83 -16.51 22.02
CA ASP A 417 -1.82 -16.30 20.97
C ASP A 417 -1.82 -14.88 20.38
N HIS A 418 -0.99 -13.97 20.88
CA HIS A 418 -0.94 -12.59 20.41
C HIS A 418 0.48 -12.01 20.38
N LEU A 419 0.59 -10.83 19.79
CA LEU A 419 1.82 -10.05 19.71
C LEU A 419 1.71 -8.85 20.66
N LEU A 420 2.73 -8.61 21.49
CA LEU A 420 2.79 -7.46 22.38
C LEU A 420 3.90 -6.52 21.95
N ALA A 421 3.57 -5.24 21.72
CA ALA A 421 4.55 -4.24 21.33
C ALA A 421 5.52 -3.94 22.49
N THR A 422 6.82 -3.96 22.22
CA THR A 422 7.88 -3.57 23.15
C THR A 422 8.48 -2.21 22.83
N SER A 423 8.31 -1.71 21.61
CA SER A 423 8.71 -0.34 21.22
C SER A 423 7.95 0.12 19.97
N ALA A 424 7.87 1.44 19.80
CA ALA A 424 7.23 2.08 18.65
C ALA A 424 7.96 3.38 18.30
N HIS A 425 8.40 3.51 17.05
CA HIS A 425 9.10 4.72 16.59
C HIS A 425 8.49 5.23 15.28
N VAL A 426 8.32 6.56 15.17
CA VAL A 426 7.77 7.20 13.96
C VAL A 426 8.74 6.98 12.79
N CYS A 427 8.22 6.51 11.66
CA CYS A 427 9.01 6.24 10.47
C CYS A 427 8.19 6.37 9.18
N GLY A 428 8.87 6.38 8.04
CA GLY A 428 8.25 6.29 6.71
C GLY A 428 8.88 5.16 5.90
N PHE A 429 8.06 4.43 5.16
CA PHE A 429 8.47 3.33 4.29
C PHE A 429 7.63 3.34 3.01
N VAL A 430 8.18 2.76 1.93
CA VAL A 430 7.39 2.45 0.73
C VAL A 430 6.27 1.47 1.09
N ALA A 431 5.11 1.59 0.45
CA ALA A 431 3.96 0.77 0.79
C ALA A 431 4.16 -0.71 0.39
N MET A 432 3.65 -1.61 1.23
CA MET A 432 3.57 -3.04 0.90
C MET A 432 2.74 -3.25 -0.37
N GLN A 433 3.19 -4.19 -1.20
CA GLN A 433 2.59 -4.60 -2.47
C GLN A 433 2.01 -6.02 -2.36
N GLY A 434 1.39 -6.51 -3.43
CA GLY A 434 0.85 -7.88 -3.47
C GLY A 434 -0.42 -8.05 -2.62
N ALA A 435 -0.59 -9.23 -2.05
CA ALA A 435 -1.78 -9.62 -1.30
C ALA A 435 -2.00 -8.80 0.00
N GLY A 436 -0.92 -8.24 0.54
CA GLY A 436 -0.92 -7.33 1.70
C GLY A 436 -1.09 -5.84 1.35
N SER A 437 -1.24 -5.50 0.06
CA SER A 437 -1.43 -4.11 -0.36
C SER A 437 -2.73 -3.52 0.17
N HIS A 438 -2.69 -2.25 0.61
CA HIS A 438 -3.86 -1.53 1.10
C HIS A 438 -3.90 -0.10 0.59
N ALA A 439 -4.96 0.21 -0.17
CA ALA A 439 -5.26 1.56 -0.61
C ALA A 439 -6.05 2.31 0.46
N GLN A 440 -5.60 3.51 0.83
CA GLN A 440 -6.38 4.38 1.71
C GLN A 440 -7.69 4.79 1.02
N GLN A 441 -8.74 4.92 1.81
CA GLN A 441 -10.02 5.43 1.30
C GLN A 441 -9.95 6.95 1.24
N VAL A 442 -10.21 7.50 0.06
CA VAL A 442 -10.15 8.93 -0.20
C VAL A 442 -11.54 9.44 -0.55
N ILE A 443 -12.01 10.46 0.17
CA ILE A 443 -13.24 11.16 -0.16
C ILE A 443 -12.95 12.66 -0.32
N GLN A 444 -13.65 13.30 -1.25
CA GLN A 444 -13.83 14.74 -1.16
C GLN A 444 -14.85 15.01 -0.07
N LEU A 445 -14.60 16.02 0.77
CA LEU A 445 -15.59 16.43 1.75
C LEU A 445 -16.87 16.83 1.00
N PRO A 446 -18.02 16.21 1.28
CA PRO A 446 -19.21 16.44 0.47
C PRO A 446 -19.66 17.91 0.46
N GLY A 447 -19.90 18.45 -0.73
CA GLY A 447 -20.24 19.85 -0.94
C GLY A 447 -19.05 20.78 -1.19
N ASP A 448 -17.80 20.30 -1.06
CA ASP A 448 -16.59 21.08 -1.30
C ASP A 448 -15.67 20.38 -2.32
N LYS A 449 -14.99 21.15 -3.18
CA LYS A 449 -14.10 20.62 -4.24
C LYS A 449 -12.61 20.74 -3.92
N GLY A 450 -12.26 21.21 -2.73
CA GLY A 450 -10.89 21.49 -2.33
C GLY A 450 -10.47 20.90 -0.98
N VAL A 451 -11.33 20.13 -0.31
CA VAL A 451 -10.99 19.36 0.90
C VAL A 451 -11.01 17.87 0.61
N THR A 452 -9.84 17.23 0.72
CA THR A 452 -9.70 15.78 0.55
C THR A 452 -9.38 15.11 1.89
N LEU A 453 -10.20 14.14 2.29
CA LEU A 453 -10.01 13.33 3.49
C LEU A 453 -9.47 11.95 3.12
N ARG A 454 -8.50 11.46 3.90
CA ARG A 454 -7.86 10.14 3.72
C ARG A 454 -8.02 9.29 4.97
N PHE A 455 -8.77 8.21 4.85
CA PHE A 455 -9.06 7.24 5.90
C PHE A 455 -8.27 5.97 5.70
N ASP A 456 -7.79 5.41 6.81
CA ASP A 456 -6.99 4.20 6.80
C ASP A 456 -7.74 2.96 7.30
N GLU A 457 -8.60 3.13 8.32
CA GLU A 457 -9.35 2.06 9.00
C GLU A 457 -10.84 2.04 8.61
N GLY A 458 -11.18 2.62 7.45
CA GLY A 458 -12.56 2.72 6.98
C GLY A 458 -13.17 4.13 7.09
N LEU A 459 -14.24 4.36 6.32
CA LEU A 459 -15.03 5.59 6.39
C LEU A 459 -15.82 5.67 7.70
N PRO A 460 -16.23 6.88 8.12
CA PRO A 460 -17.24 7.04 9.17
C PRO A 460 -18.51 6.26 8.84
N THR A 461 -19.29 5.87 9.86
CA THR A 461 -20.51 5.06 9.70
C THR A 461 -21.51 5.65 8.69
N ASP A 462 -21.66 6.98 8.69
CA ASP A 462 -22.46 7.70 7.71
C ASP A 462 -21.73 8.97 7.24
N PRO A 463 -20.98 8.89 6.13
CA PRO A 463 -20.25 10.04 5.59
C PRO A 463 -21.17 11.16 5.07
N SER A 464 -22.46 10.88 4.81
CA SER A 464 -23.40 11.90 4.32
C SER A 464 -23.78 12.93 5.38
N LEU A 465 -23.52 12.64 6.66
CA LEU A 465 -23.67 13.61 7.73
C LEU A 465 -22.70 14.80 7.63
N LEU A 466 -21.68 14.71 6.77
CA LEU A 466 -20.75 15.79 6.48
C LEU A 466 -21.20 16.69 5.32
N ASP A 467 -22.33 16.38 4.67
CA ASP A 467 -22.87 17.17 3.56
C ASP A 467 -23.16 18.62 4.02
N GLY A 468 -22.47 19.59 3.40
CA GLY A 468 -22.63 21.01 3.73
C GLY A 468 -22.07 21.40 5.10
N VAL A 469 -21.25 20.56 5.75
CA VAL A 469 -20.72 20.85 7.09
C VAL A 469 -19.94 22.18 7.13
N LEU A 470 -19.24 22.52 6.05
CA LEU A 470 -18.50 23.78 5.93
C LEU A 470 -19.38 25.03 5.72
N ASP A 471 -20.68 24.86 5.45
CA ASP A 471 -21.63 25.99 5.38
C ASP A 471 -22.00 26.50 6.78
N THR A 472 -21.67 25.74 7.83
CA THR A 472 -21.86 26.14 9.22
C THR A 472 -20.80 27.16 9.66
N ALA A 473 -21.12 27.93 10.70
CA ALA A 473 -20.16 28.87 11.27
C ALA A 473 -19.00 28.10 11.93
N ARG A 474 -17.77 28.43 11.52
CA ARG A 474 -16.56 27.88 12.12
C ARG A 474 -16.45 28.29 13.60
N ALA A 475 -16.29 27.31 14.47
CA ALA A 475 -15.82 27.53 15.83
C ALA A 475 -14.30 27.34 15.93
N GLU A 476 -13.67 28.10 16.83
CA GLU A 476 -12.23 28.06 17.08
C GLU A 476 -11.97 27.97 18.58
N THR A 477 -11.15 27.01 18.99
CA THR A 477 -10.68 26.87 20.37
C THR A 477 -9.16 26.68 20.37
N TRP A 478 -8.45 27.52 21.13
CA TRP A 478 -7.02 27.32 21.41
C TRP A 478 -6.84 26.52 22.69
N THR A 479 -5.98 25.52 22.64
CA THR A 479 -5.86 24.54 23.72
C THR A 479 -5.09 25.08 24.93
N GLY A 480 -4.22 26.08 24.74
CA GLY A 480 -3.21 26.50 25.71
C GLY A 480 -1.98 25.58 25.76
N VAL A 481 -2.02 24.43 25.07
CA VAL A 481 -0.94 23.44 25.07
C VAL A 481 0.16 23.88 24.10
N THR A 482 1.36 24.07 24.64
CA THR A 482 2.52 24.54 23.89
C THR A 482 3.62 23.48 23.87
N VAL A 483 4.14 23.16 22.68
CA VAL A 483 5.25 22.23 22.45
C VAL A 483 6.48 22.94 21.90
N ALA A 484 7.67 22.40 22.14
CA ALA A 484 8.87 22.91 21.47
C ALA A 484 8.84 22.54 19.97
N SER A 485 9.39 23.39 19.10
CA SER A 485 9.32 23.21 17.64
C SER A 485 9.95 21.91 17.10
N GLN A 486 10.76 21.22 17.90
CA GLN A 486 11.43 19.95 17.55
C GLN A 486 11.00 18.80 18.46
N GLU A 487 9.99 19.01 19.30
CA GLU A 487 9.48 17.97 20.17
C GLU A 487 8.69 16.93 19.37
N PRO A 488 8.96 15.63 19.53
CA PRO A 488 8.19 14.59 18.89
C PRO A 488 6.73 14.58 19.39
N ILE A 489 5.78 14.72 18.47
CA ILE A 489 4.33 14.73 18.77
C ILE A 489 3.65 13.39 18.48
N GLY A 490 4.45 12.32 18.34
CA GLY A 490 3.94 11.00 17.96
C GLY A 490 2.91 10.44 18.94
N THR A 491 3.03 10.75 20.24
CA THR A 491 2.05 10.33 21.26
C THR A 491 0.75 11.12 21.15
N LEU A 492 0.80 12.42 20.85
CA LEU A 492 -0.39 13.25 20.62
C LEU A 492 -1.21 12.73 19.44
N GLN A 493 -0.53 12.43 18.32
CA GLN A 493 -1.16 11.89 17.13
C GLN A 493 -1.89 10.58 17.42
N MET A 494 -1.23 9.66 18.11
CA MET A 494 -1.84 8.38 18.48
C MET A 494 -2.99 8.59 19.45
N TYR A 495 -2.81 9.44 20.48
CA TYR A 495 -3.83 9.69 21.50
C TYR A 495 -5.10 10.22 20.85
N LEU A 496 -5.01 11.31 20.09
CA LEU A 496 -6.16 11.86 19.36
C LEU A 496 -6.86 10.80 18.51
N SER A 497 -6.11 9.96 17.78
CA SER A 497 -6.70 8.93 16.93
C SER A 497 -7.50 7.85 17.67
N THR A 498 -7.26 7.67 18.97
CA THR A 498 -7.98 6.71 19.82
C THR A 498 -9.18 7.32 20.55
N GLN A 499 -9.21 8.64 20.69
CA GLN A 499 -10.24 9.36 21.47
C GLN A 499 -11.43 9.83 20.62
N VAL A 500 -11.43 9.55 19.32
CA VAL A 500 -12.48 10.01 18.40
C VAL A 500 -13.09 8.85 17.62
N PRO A 501 -14.39 8.90 17.28
CA PRO A 501 -15.05 7.81 16.54
C PRO A 501 -14.39 7.52 15.19
N ALA A 502 -14.12 8.57 14.41
CA ALA A 502 -13.40 8.50 13.15
C ALA A 502 -12.25 9.51 13.11
N PHE A 503 -11.06 9.02 12.75
CA PHE A 503 -9.83 9.80 12.62
C PHE A 503 -9.31 9.69 11.18
N CYS A 504 -8.89 10.82 10.61
CA CYS A 504 -8.32 10.84 9.28
C CYS A 504 -7.36 12.01 9.08
N PHE A 505 -6.76 12.08 7.89
CA PHE A 505 -5.97 13.23 7.48
C PHE A 505 -6.65 14.01 6.37
N MET A 506 -6.54 15.33 6.46
CA MET A 506 -7.03 16.24 5.45
C MET A 506 -5.88 16.89 4.68
N SER A 507 -6.04 17.00 3.36
CA SER A 507 -5.31 17.96 2.53
C SER A 507 -6.28 18.95 1.90
N THR A 508 -5.85 20.20 1.76
CA THR A 508 -6.65 21.29 1.19
C THR A 508 -5.92 21.96 0.02
N THR A 509 -6.65 22.66 -0.85
CA THR A 509 -6.01 23.54 -1.84
C THR A 509 -5.44 24.80 -1.16
N PRO A 510 -4.39 25.43 -1.73
CA PRO A 510 -3.79 26.64 -1.16
C PRO A 510 -4.79 27.78 -0.91
N GLU A 511 -5.83 27.90 -1.74
CA GLU A 511 -6.87 28.92 -1.63
C GLU A 511 -7.72 28.70 -0.37
N LEU A 512 -8.13 27.47 -0.10
CA LEU A 512 -8.91 27.13 1.09
C LEU A 512 -8.07 27.19 2.38
N ALA A 513 -6.77 26.85 2.28
CA ALA A 513 -5.83 26.90 3.40
C ALA A 513 -5.64 28.30 4.01
N THR A 514 -6.01 29.37 3.28
CA THR A 514 -5.92 30.77 3.71
C THR A 514 -7.28 31.46 3.89
N GLY A 515 -8.38 30.79 3.53
CA GLY A 515 -9.75 31.29 3.59
C GLY A 515 -10.56 30.75 4.78
N ASN A 516 -11.79 30.30 4.54
CA ASN A 516 -12.73 29.86 5.58
C ASN A 516 -12.23 28.65 6.41
N ILE A 517 -11.34 27.84 5.84
CA ILE A 517 -10.68 26.70 6.52
C ILE A 517 -9.35 27.15 7.16
N GLY A 518 -8.76 28.23 6.64
CA GLY A 518 -7.47 28.74 7.09
C GLY A 518 -7.48 29.49 8.42
N PRO A 519 -6.28 29.72 9.00
CA PRO A 519 -4.99 29.30 8.47
C PRO A 519 -4.66 27.84 8.83
N THR A 520 -4.31 27.02 7.82
CA THR A 520 -3.72 25.69 8.04
C THR A 520 -2.26 25.73 7.59
N GLY A 521 -1.31 25.57 8.54
CA GLY A 521 0.13 25.65 8.26
C GLY A 521 0.75 24.41 7.61
N SER A 522 -0.07 23.41 7.26
CA SER A 522 0.38 22.14 6.70
C SER A 522 -0.61 21.66 5.66
N SER A 523 -0.10 21.10 4.55
CA SER A 523 -0.86 20.32 3.57
C SER A 523 -1.43 19.00 4.15
N TRP A 524 -1.35 18.84 5.47
CA TRP A 524 -1.73 17.66 6.24
C TRP A 524 -2.22 18.09 7.64
N SER A 525 -3.50 17.89 7.93
CA SER A 525 -4.10 18.20 9.24
C SER A 525 -4.76 16.96 9.81
N MET A 526 -4.62 16.74 11.13
CA MET A 526 -5.35 15.67 11.83
C MET A 526 -6.82 16.07 11.94
N VAL A 527 -7.71 15.15 11.59
CA VAL A 527 -9.15 15.36 11.58
C VAL A 527 -9.84 14.42 12.56
N ALA A 528 -10.81 14.95 13.27
CA ALA A 528 -11.75 14.22 14.11
C ALA A 528 -13.17 14.37 13.56
N ILE A 529 -13.86 13.25 13.39
CA ILE A 529 -15.24 13.18 12.92
C ILE A 529 -16.09 12.40 13.93
N ASP A 530 -17.26 12.96 14.26
CA ASP A 530 -18.28 12.32 15.09
C ASP A 530 -19.67 12.71 14.59
N GLY A 531 -20.28 11.82 13.78
CA GLY A 531 -21.54 12.10 13.10
C GLY A 531 -21.45 13.35 12.22
N PRO A 532 -22.28 14.40 12.47
CA PRO A 532 -22.27 15.63 11.68
C PRO A 532 -21.18 16.64 12.08
N HIS A 533 -20.32 16.29 13.05
CA HIS A 533 -19.27 17.17 13.53
C HIS A 533 -17.95 16.91 12.82
N PHE A 534 -17.31 17.98 12.36
CA PHE A 534 -16.04 17.94 11.65
C PHE A 534 -15.05 18.91 12.30
N ALA A 535 -13.91 18.41 12.78
CA ALA A 535 -12.88 19.25 13.39
C ALA A 535 -11.50 18.87 12.88
N TYR A 536 -10.61 19.86 12.80
CA TYR A 536 -9.21 19.64 12.46
C TYR A 536 -8.29 20.54 13.27
N THR A 537 -7.05 20.07 13.37
CA THR A 537 -6.03 20.69 14.21
C THR A 537 -5.33 21.82 13.46
N VAL A 538 -5.20 22.97 14.12
CA VAL A 538 -4.40 24.11 13.65
C VAL A 538 -3.26 24.39 14.61
N VAL A 539 -2.24 25.11 14.14
CA VAL A 539 -1.03 25.39 14.91
C VAL A 539 -0.63 26.85 14.75
N ARG A 540 -0.38 27.54 15.86
CA ARG A 540 0.30 28.85 15.88
C ARG A 540 1.73 28.69 16.35
N ARG A 541 2.70 29.18 15.57
CA ARG A 541 4.13 29.05 15.88
C ARG A 541 4.68 30.38 16.40
N ASP A 542 5.41 30.32 17.52
CA ASP A 542 6.24 31.42 18.03
C ASP A 542 7.69 31.11 17.63
N THR A 543 8.15 31.80 16.59
CA THR A 543 9.49 31.59 16.00
C THR A 543 10.61 32.09 16.91
N GLU A 544 10.35 33.11 17.73
CA GLU A 544 11.32 33.65 18.68
C GLU A 544 11.55 32.67 19.83
N LYS A 545 10.48 32.12 20.40
CA LYS A 545 10.55 31.13 21.48
C LYS A 545 10.79 29.71 21.00
N LYS A 546 10.74 29.47 19.69
CA LYS A 546 10.80 28.13 19.07
C LYS A 546 9.75 27.18 19.66
N THR A 547 8.51 27.67 19.77
CA THR A 547 7.38 26.89 20.29
C THR A 547 6.21 26.91 19.32
N ALA A 548 5.30 25.95 19.50
CA ALA A 548 4.07 25.84 18.74
C ALA A 548 2.92 25.52 19.69
N GLU A 549 1.81 26.25 19.56
CA GLU A 549 0.58 25.96 20.29
C GLU A 549 -0.48 25.39 19.35
N TYR A 550 -1.20 24.39 19.85
CA TYR A 550 -2.27 23.73 19.12
C TYR A 550 -3.62 24.41 19.36
N GLY A 551 -4.41 24.48 18.29
CA GLY A 551 -5.81 24.88 18.31
C GLY A 551 -6.67 23.90 17.50
N VAL A 552 -7.97 24.11 17.58
CA VAL A 552 -8.98 23.31 16.89
C VAL A 552 -9.92 24.25 16.15
N HIS A 553 -10.13 23.97 14.87
CA HIS A 553 -11.27 24.51 14.13
C HIS A 553 -12.32 23.42 13.99
N ALA A 554 -13.59 23.76 14.24
CA ALA A 554 -14.71 22.84 14.15
C ALA A 554 -15.89 23.42 13.38
N PHE A 555 -16.66 22.52 12.80
CA PHE A 555 -17.85 22.75 11.99
C PHE A 555 -18.92 21.71 12.34
N GLY A 556 -20.18 21.99 11.98
CA GLY A 556 -21.34 21.17 12.29
C GLY A 556 -22.26 21.81 13.34
N PRO A 557 -23.30 21.10 13.78
CA PRO A 557 -24.13 21.56 14.91
C PRO A 557 -23.27 21.73 16.16
N ASP A 558 -23.55 22.75 16.97
CA ASP A 558 -22.87 23.01 18.25
C ASP A 558 -21.33 22.99 18.14
N ALA A 559 -20.77 23.47 17.02
CA ALA A 559 -19.35 23.38 16.69
C ALA A 559 -18.40 23.89 17.80
N ALA A 560 -18.82 24.87 18.59
CA ALA A 560 -18.03 25.37 19.73
C ALA A 560 -17.86 24.32 20.83
N GLU A 561 -18.91 23.56 21.14
CA GLU A 561 -18.83 22.47 22.12
C GLU A 561 -17.95 21.34 21.58
N PHE A 562 -18.05 21.03 20.28
CA PHE A 562 -17.18 20.03 19.66
C PHE A 562 -15.71 20.47 19.63
N ALA A 563 -15.42 21.73 19.30
CA ALA A 563 -14.07 22.29 19.34
C ALA A 563 -13.45 22.18 20.75
N GLU A 564 -14.23 22.50 21.78
CA GLU A 564 -13.81 22.39 23.18
C GLU A 564 -13.55 20.92 23.57
N ARG A 565 -14.41 19.98 23.16
CA ARG A 565 -14.20 18.54 23.39
C ARG A 565 -12.89 18.04 22.79
N ILE A 566 -12.57 18.46 21.55
CA ILE A 566 -11.29 18.10 20.94
C ILE A 566 -10.13 18.81 21.64
N ALA A 567 -10.29 20.07 22.05
CA ALA A 567 -9.25 20.77 22.82
C ALA A 567 -8.96 20.11 24.19
N ASP A 568 -9.98 19.55 24.84
CA ASP A 568 -9.81 18.79 26.09
C ASP A 568 -8.99 17.50 25.90
N ILE A 569 -9.06 16.86 24.72
CA ILE A 569 -8.18 15.74 24.38
C ILE A 569 -6.72 16.19 24.38
N PHE A 570 -6.41 17.38 23.85
CA PHE A 570 -5.05 17.94 23.84
C PHE A 570 -4.57 18.28 25.25
N ARG A 571 -5.42 18.90 26.08
CA ARG A 571 -5.07 19.22 27.47
C ARG A 571 -4.84 17.95 28.29
N THR A 572 -5.69 16.94 28.10
CA THR A 572 -5.53 15.64 28.76
C THR A 572 -4.24 14.94 28.31
N TRP A 573 -3.92 15.01 27.02
CA TRP A 573 -2.63 14.51 26.52
C TRP A 573 -1.46 15.22 27.20
N ASP A 574 -1.48 16.56 27.25
CA ASP A 574 -0.42 17.37 27.87
C ASP A 574 -0.22 17.02 29.35
N GLU A 575 -1.32 16.84 30.08
CA GLU A 575 -1.28 16.55 31.52
C GLU A 575 -0.90 15.10 31.85
N LYS A 576 -1.35 14.12 31.06
CA LYS A 576 -1.34 12.70 31.44
C LYS A 576 -0.51 11.78 30.54
N VAL A 577 -0.24 12.18 29.30
CA VAL A 577 0.30 11.28 28.26
C VAL A 577 1.62 11.80 27.70
N ARG A 578 1.80 13.12 27.59
CA ARG A 578 3.03 13.75 27.11
C ARG A 578 4.21 13.34 27.98
N GLY A 579 5.28 12.87 27.35
CA GLY A 579 6.48 12.37 28.04
C GLY A 579 6.41 10.92 28.52
N THR A 580 5.30 10.20 28.31
CA THR A 580 5.23 8.75 28.49
C THR A 580 5.75 7.99 27.26
N ASP A 581 5.97 6.68 27.40
CA ASP A 581 6.40 5.80 26.30
C ASP A 581 5.30 5.53 25.25
N GLY A 582 4.09 6.05 25.45
CA GLY A 582 2.92 5.82 24.59
C GLY A 582 2.02 4.67 25.09
N PRO A 583 1.06 4.23 24.26
CA PRO A 583 0.11 3.21 24.67
C PRO A 583 0.73 1.82 24.59
N ARG A 584 0.20 0.91 25.42
CA ARG A 584 0.39 -0.53 25.20
C ARG A 584 -0.40 -0.94 23.96
N ILE A 585 0.26 -1.63 23.03
CA ILE A 585 -0.35 -2.15 21.81
C ILE A 585 -0.21 -3.66 21.78
N ALA A 586 -1.33 -4.35 21.57
CA ALA A 586 -1.37 -5.79 21.37
C ALA A 586 -2.09 -6.13 20.07
N VAL A 587 -1.62 -7.13 19.34
CA VAL A 587 -2.19 -7.56 18.06
C VAL A 587 -2.62 -9.01 18.18
N TYR A 588 -3.90 -9.26 17.97
CA TYR A 588 -4.54 -10.57 18.03
C TYR A 588 -4.96 -11.00 16.62
N PRO A 589 -5.09 -12.31 16.33
CA PRO A 589 -5.72 -12.78 15.10
C PRO A 589 -7.16 -12.25 14.94
N ALA A 590 -7.60 -11.97 13.71
CA ALA A 590 -8.94 -11.43 13.39
C ALA A 590 -10.10 -12.26 13.99
N GLY A 591 -9.92 -13.58 14.13
CA GLY A 591 -10.94 -14.48 14.69
C GLY A 591 -10.99 -14.54 16.22
N THR A 592 -10.17 -13.76 16.93
CA THR A 592 -10.13 -13.75 18.39
C THR A 592 -11.43 -13.15 18.95
N PRO A 593 -12.14 -13.81 19.89
CA PRO A 593 -13.35 -13.26 20.50
C PRO A 593 -13.05 -11.99 21.31
N ASP A 594 -14.09 -11.24 21.70
CA ASP A 594 -13.92 -9.97 22.44
C ASP A 594 -13.42 -10.19 23.87
N ASP A 595 -13.86 -11.25 24.55
CA ASP A 595 -13.55 -11.55 25.95
C ASP A 595 -12.05 -11.44 26.33
N PRO A 596 -11.08 -11.95 25.54
CA PRO A 596 -9.65 -11.81 25.82
C PRO A 596 -9.05 -10.44 25.47
N ILE A 597 -9.73 -9.59 24.68
CA ILE A 597 -9.15 -8.34 24.17
C ILE A 597 -9.56 -7.17 25.07
N THR A 598 -8.60 -6.67 25.84
CA THR A 598 -8.78 -5.46 26.67
C THR A 598 -8.06 -4.27 26.06
N GLY A 599 -8.72 -3.12 25.96
CA GLY A 599 -8.08 -1.84 25.65
C GLY A 599 -9.07 -0.68 25.50
N ASP A 600 -8.53 0.54 25.45
CA ASP A 600 -9.32 1.77 25.28
C ASP A 600 -9.90 1.87 23.86
N ARG A 601 -9.18 1.31 22.87
CA ARG A 601 -9.60 1.25 21.47
C ARG A 601 -9.23 -0.10 20.87
N ILE A 602 -10.16 -0.71 20.17
CA ILE A 602 -9.94 -1.89 19.33
C ILE A 602 -10.09 -1.46 17.87
N ILE A 603 -9.14 -1.85 17.02
CA ILE A 603 -9.16 -1.63 15.57
C ILE A 603 -9.15 -2.99 14.89
N ASP A 604 -10.23 -3.31 14.21
CA ASP A 604 -10.36 -4.54 13.45
C ASP A 604 -9.85 -4.33 12.02
N LYS A 605 -8.91 -5.16 11.60
CA LYS A 605 -8.34 -5.22 10.25
C LYS A 605 -8.67 -6.57 9.59
N LYS A 606 -8.15 -6.80 8.38
CA LYS A 606 -8.42 -8.01 7.57
C LYS A 606 -7.95 -9.29 8.27
N HIS A 607 -6.79 -9.23 8.93
CA HIS A 607 -6.06 -10.35 9.51
C HIS A 607 -5.87 -10.23 11.00
N SER A 608 -5.96 -9.01 11.56
CA SER A 608 -5.71 -8.77 12.97
C SER A 608 -6.75 -7.89 13.65
N ARG A 609 -6.78 -7.96 14.99
CA ARG A 609 -7.46 -7.04 15.89
C ARG A 609 -6.40 -6.36 16.74
N ILE A 610 -6.30 -5.05 16.64
CA ILE A 610 -5.29 -4.27 17.37
C ILE A 610 -5.95 -3.63 18.59
N SER A 611 -5.48 -4.00 19.78
CA SER A 611 -5.84 -3.32 21.03
C SER A 611 -4.84 -2.23 21.37
N ILE A 612 -5.36 -1.08 21.79
CA ILE A 612 -4.58 0.09 22.22
C ILE A 612 -5.05 0.50 23.62
N SER A 613 -4.13 0.57 24.58
CA SER A 613 -4.41 0.94 25.97
C SER A 613 -3.43 2.00 26.48
N TRP A 614 -3.94 3.13 26.94
CA TRP A 614 -3.19 4.25 27.52
C TRP A 614 -3.00 4.14 29.02
N HIS A 615 -3.75 3.25 29.67
CA HIS A 615 -3.63 2.96 31.09
C HIS A 615 -3.18 1.51 31.30
N PRO A 616 -2.24 1.25 32.23
CA PRO A 616 -1.94 -0.13 32.64
C PRO A 616 -3.21 -0.75 33.25
N ALA A 617 -3.52 -1.98 32.83
CA ALA A 617 -4.61 -2.78 33.41
C ALA A 617 -4.31 -3.21 34.85
#